data_AF-A0A9D2J7T6-F1
#
_entry.id   AF-A0A9D2J7T6-F1
#
_cell.length_a   1.000
_cell.length_b   1.000
_cell.length_c   1.000
_cell.angle_alpha   90.00
_cell.angle_beta   90.00
_cell.angle_gamma   90.00
#
_symmetry.space_group_name_H-M   'P 1'
#
loop_
_entity.id
_entity.type
_entity.pdbx_description
1 polymer ?
#
loop_
_entity_poly.entity_id
_entity_poly.type
_entity_poly.pdbx_seq_one_letter_code
_entity_poly.pdbx_strand_id
1 'polypeptide(L)'
;MIAMLRNSRQMEDFMQDLMKDIYAMQEQGIDPLYQTAYLAKRVFTAPPLREGEEAAFTTSQLRRIFFLAGEHTVVKRGDKE
;
A
#
# COMPACT_ATOMS: atom_id res chain seq x y z
N MET A 1 -9.66 22.55 -5.80
CA MET A 1 -8.20 22.38 -5.62
C MET A 1 -7.81 21.83 -4.25
N ILE A 2 -8.26 22.39 -3.12
CA ILE A 2 -7.89 21.96 -1.75
C ILE A 2 -8.26 20.49 -1.46
N ALA A 3 -9.42 20.04 -1.95
CA ALA A 3 -9.88 18.66 -1.78
C ALA A 3 -8.98 17.62 -2.47
N MET A 4 -8.43 17.93 -3.65
CA MET A 4 -7.48 17.05 -4.36
C MET A 4 -6.16 16.94 -3.61
N LEU A 5 -5.59 18.06 -3.15
CA LEU A 5 -4.33 18.06 -2.38
C LEU A 5 -4.44 17.26 -1.07
N ARG A 6 -5.58 17.35 -0.38
CA ARG A 6 -5.85 16.58 0.85
C ARG A 6 -5.93 15.07 0.57
N ASN A 7 -6.53 14.67 -0.55
CA ASN A 7 -6.63 13.28 -0.98
C ASN A 7 -5.25 12.70 -1.35
N SER A 8 -4.39 13.49 -2.02
CA SER A 8 -3.00 13.10 -2.32
C SER A 8 -2.19 12.83 -1.06
N ARG A 9 -2.32 13.71 -0.05
CA ARG A 9 -1.55 13.60 1.19
C ARG A 9 -1.96 12.40 2.04
N GLN A 10 -3.26 12.14 2.17
CA GLN A 10 -3.75 10.96 2.91
C GLN A 10 -3.34 9.63 2.23
N MET A 11 -3.28 9.62 0.91
CA MET A 11 -2.76 8.48 0.14
C MET A 11 -1.26 8.26 0.40
N GLU A 12 -0.47 9.34 0.45
CA GLU A 12 0.94 9.26 0.79
C GLU A 12 1.16 8.78 2.23
N ASP A 13 0.38 9.29 3.19
CA ASP A 13 0.43 8.85 4.59
C ASP A 13 0.10 7.35 4.71
N PHE A 14 -0.95 6.88 4.03
CA PHE A 14 -1.30 5.46 3.96
C PHE A 14 -0.15 4.63 3.37
N MET A 15 0.45 5.08 2.27
CA MET A 15 1.55 4.37 1.62
C MET A 15 2.80 4.32 2.49
N GLN A 16 3.14 5.40 3.21
CA GLN A 16 4.28 5.40 4.12
C GLN A 16 4.13 4.37 5.23
N ASP A 17 2.96 4.30 5.86
CA ASP A 17 2.72 3.33 6.93
C ASP A 17 2.66 1.90 6.41
N LEU A 18 2.01 1.68 5.27
CA LEU A 18 1.98 0.38 4.60
C LEU A 18 3.40 -0.11 4.23
N MET A 19 4.25 0.79 3.73
CA MET A 19 5.63 0.44 3.38
C MET A 19 6.48 0.10 4.61
N LYS A 20 6.32 0.82 5.73
CA LYS A 20 7.00 0.48 7.00
C LYS A 20 6.66 -0.95 7.43
N ASP A 21 5.38 -1.33 7.37
CA ASP A 21 4.95 -2.68 7.73
C ASP A 21 5.58 -3.73 6.81
N ILE A 22 5.53 -3.52 5.48
CA ILE A 22 6.14 -4.45 4.52
C ILE A 22 7.65 -4.60 4.76
N TYR A 23 8.38 -3.50 5.00
CA TYR A 23 9.81 -3.59 5.30
C TYR A 23 10.09 -4.36 6.60
N ALA A 24 9.32 -4.13 7.65
CA ALA A 24 9.45 -4.88 8.91
C ALA A 24 9.19 -6.38 8.70
N MET A 25 8.18 -6.73 7.90
CA MET A 25 7.89 -8.13 7.54
C MET A 25 9.05 -8.77 6.76
N GLN A 26 9.68 -8.02 5.85
CA GLN A 26 10.85 -8.49 5.11
C GLN A 26 12.08 -8.70 6.00
N GLU A 27 12.34 -7.80 6.96
CA GLU A 27 13.42 -7.96 7.93
C GLU A 27 13.23 -9.20 8.80
N GLN A 28 11.99 -9.55 9.11
CA GLN A 28 11.62 -10.77 9.83
C GLN A 28 11.62 -12.03 8.95
N GLY A 29 11.90 -11.90 7.65
CA GLY A 29 11.92 -13.02 6.71
C GLY A 29 10.54 -13.61 6.42
N ILE A 30 9.46 -12.85 6.64
CA ILE A 30 8.09 -13.30 6.33
C ILE A 30 7.97 -13.56 4.83
N ASP A 31 7.29 -14.62 4.46
CA ASP A 31 7.15 -15.02 3.07
C ASP A 31 6.38 -13.96 2.22
N PRO A 32 6.82 -13.67 0.98
CA PRO A 32 6.19 -12.67 0.13
C PRO A 32 4.69 -12.85 -0.09
N LEU A 33 4.17 -14.07 -0.12
CA LEU A 33 2.73 -14.33 -0.26
C LEU A 33 1.96 -13.73 0.91
N TYR A 34 2.50 -13.84 2.13
CA TYR A 34 1.90 -13.25 3.32
C TYR A 34 2.01 -11.72 3.34
N GLN A 35 3.11 -11.17 2.81
CA GLN A 35 3.25 -9.72 2.62
C GLN A 35 2.21 -9.18 1.61
N THR A 36 2.00 -9.88 0.50
CA THR A 36 0.98 -9.53 -0.50
C THR A 36 -0.44 -9.67 0.06
N ALA A 37 -0.71 -10.72 0.84
CA ALA A 37 -2.00 -10.89 1.51
C ALA A 37 -2.26 -9.77 2.54
N TYR A 38 -1.22 -9.36 3.29
CA TYR A 38 -1.30 -8.24 4.22
C TYR A 38 -1.59 -6.93 3.49
N LEU A 39 -0.87 -6.64 2.41
CA LEU A 39 -1.09 -5.49 1.54
C LEU A 39 -2.55 -5.42 1.07
N ALA A 40 -3.04 -6.52 0.48
CA ALA A 40 -4.42 -6.59 0.00
C ALA A 40 -5.41 -6.32 1.13
N LYS A 41 -5.24 -6.97 2.29
CA LYS A 41 -6.08 -6.76 3.47
C LYS A 41 -6.12 -5.28 3.89
N ARG A 42 -4.95 -4.64 4.04
CA ARG A 42 -4.85 -3.23 4.45
C ARG A 42 -5.55 -2.29 3.49
N VAL A 43 -5.44 -2.54 2.19
CA VAL A 43 -6.08 -1.73 1.14
C VAL A 43 -7.60 -1.91 1.15
N PHE A 44 -8.10 -3.15 1.26
CA PHE A 44 -9.55 -3.42 1.26
C PHE A 44 -10.25 -3.04 2.56
N THR A 45 -9.53 -2.98 3.69
CA THR A 45 -10.08 -2.53 4.97
C THR A 45 -9.79 -1.06 5.28
N ALA A 46 -9.18 -0.33 4.35
CA ALA A 46 -8.92 1.09 4.55
C ALA A 46 -10.26 1.86 4.65
N PRO A 47 -10.39 2.81 5.59
CA PRO A 47 -11.59 3.62 5.68
C PRO A 47 -11.72 4.55 4.45
N PRO A 48 -12.95 4.85 4.00
CA PRO A 48 -13.21 5.85 2.97
C PRO A 48 -12.51 7.18 3.26
N LEU A 49 -11.97 7.83 2.22
CA LEU A 49 -11.25 9.10 2.39
C LEU A 49 -12.20 10.27 2.68
N ARG A 50 -13.49 10.13 2.35
CA ARG A 50 -14.54 11.09 2.64
C ARG A 50 -15.84 10.42 3.06
N GLU A 51 -16.60 11.15 3.86
CA GLU A 51 -17.99 10.80 4.19
C GLU A 51 -18.82 10.76 2.90
N GLY A 52 -19.47 9.64 2.64
CA GLY A 52 -20.26 9.40 1.42
C GLY A 52 -19.51 8.70 0.28
N GLU A 53 -18.23 8.38 0.42
CA GLU A 53 -17.52 7.51 -0.53
C GLU A 53 -17.65 6.03 -0.12
N GLU A 54 -18.00 5.16 -1.08
CA GLU A 54 -18.10 3.71 -0.85
C GLU A 54 -16.74 3.01 -0.76
N ALA A 55 -15.69 3.66 -1.29
CA ALA A 55 -14.34 3.10 -1.37
C ALA A 55 -13.29 4.07 -0.85
N ALA A 56 -12.27 3.53 -0.17
CA ALA A 56 -11.11 4.29 0.30
C ALA A 56 -10.22 4.80 -0.83
N PHE A 57 -10.17 4.11 -1.96
CA PHE A 57 -9.26 4.46 -3.04
C PHE A 57 -9.96 4.35 -4.39
N THR A 58 -9.65 5.29 -5.27
CA THR A 58 -9.99 5.18 -6.68
C THR A 58 -9.20 4.06 -7.34
N THR A 59 -9.67 3.55 -8.48
CA THR A 59 -8.96 2.50 -9.24
C THR A 59 -7.53 2.89 -9.64
N SER A 60 -7.28 4.18 -9.95
CA SER A 60 -5.94 4.68 -10.27
C SER A 60 -5.02 4.67 -9.04
N GLN A 61 -5.55 4.99 -7.86
CA GLN A 61 -4.81 4.88 -6.59
C GLN A 61 -4.49 3.43 -6.27
N LEU A 62 -5.45 2.52 -6.36
CA LEU A 62 -5.22 1.08 -6.17
C LEU A 62 -4.10 0.55 -7.07
N ARG A 63 -4.13 0.90 -8.36
CA ARG A 63 -3.08 0.51 -9.31
C ARG A 63 -1.69 0.98 -8.86
N ARG A 64 -1.59 2.22 -8.35
CA ARG A 64 -0.33 2.78 -7.83
C ARG A 64 0.14 2.07 -6.56
N ILE A 65 -0.78 1.75 -5.63
CA ILE A 65 -0.47 1.02 -4.38
C ILE A 65 0.12 -0.35 -4.71
N PHE A 66 -0.59 -1.12 -5.55
CA PHE A 66 -0.16 -2.47 -5.90
C PHE A 66 1.13 -2.48 -6.71
N PHE A 67 1.36 -1.48 -7.58
CA PHE A 67 2.61 -1.34 -8.31
C PHE A 67 3.79 -1.10 -7.35
N LEU A 68 3.71 -0.07 -6.50
CA LEU A 68 4.80 0.30 -5.59
C LEU A 68 5.09 -0.80 -4.57
N ALA A 69 4.05 -1.32 -3.91
CA ALA A 69 4.23 -2.40 -2.93
C ALA A 69 4.70 -3.70 -3.59
N GLY A 70 4.22 -3.99 -4.82
CA GLY A 70 4.66 -5.13 -5.62
C GLY A 70 6.15 -5.08 -5.95
N GLU A 71 6.66 -3.94 -6.44
CA GLU A 71 8.10 -3.77 -6.69
C GLU A 71 8.92 -4.04 -5.43
N HIS A 72 8.52 -3.49 -4.29
CA HIS A 72 9.25 -3.69 -3.04
C HIS A 72 9.19 -5.13 -2.51
N THR A 73 8.12 -5.88 -2.77
CA THR A 73 8.03 -7.30 -2.39
C THR A 73 8.88 -8.23 -3.28
N VAL A 74 9.15 -7.85 -4.53
CA VAL A 74 9.86 -8.69 -5.51
C VAL A 74 11.36 -8.38 -5.57
N VAL A 75 11.76 -7.11 -5.43
CA VAL A 75 13.15 -6.67 -5.67
C VAL A 75 14.17 -7.30 -4.69
N LYS A 76 13.78 -7.70 -3.46
CA LYS A 76 14.71 -8.38 -2.53
C LYS A 76 15.16 -9.78 -2.95
N ARG A 77 14.59 -10.39 -4.00
CA ARG A 77 15.08 -11.65 -4.57
C ARG A 77 16.16 -11.48 -5.64
N GLY A 78 16.22 -10.32 -6.31
CA GLY A 78 17.20 -10.09 -7.38
C GLY A 78 18.65 -9.95 -6.89
N ASP A 79 18.84 -9.51 -5.65
CA ASP A 79 20.18 -9.27 -5.06
C ASP A 79 20.71 -10.46 -4.24
N LYS A 80 20.08 -11.64 -4.35
CA LYS A 80 20.50 -12.87 -3.65
C LYS A 80 20.86 -14.02 -4.61
N GLU A 81 21.21 -13.72 -5.86
CA GLU A 81 21.88 -14.65 -6.77
C GLU A 81 23.37 -14.31 -6.92
#